data_AF-A0A2K6RAS3-F1
#
_entry.id   AF-A0A2K6RAS3-F1
#
_cell.length_a   1.000
_cell.length_b   1.000
_cell.length_c   1.000
_cell.angle_alpha   90.00
_cell.angle_beta   90.00
_cell.angle_gamma   90.00
#
_symmetry.space_group_name_H-M   'P 1'
#
loop_
_entity.id
_entity.type
_entity.pdbx_description
1 polymer ?
#
loop_
_entity_poly.entity_id
_entity_poly.type
_entity_poly.pdbx_seq_one_letter_code
_entity_poly.pdbx_strand_id
1 'polypeptide(L)'
;MTTLVLDNGAYNAKIGYSHENVSVIPNCQFRSKTARLKTFTANQIDEIKDPSGLFYILPFQKGYLVNWDVQRQVWDYLFGKEMYQVDFLDTNIIITEPYFNFTSIQESMNEILFEEYQFQAVLRVNGSGSVAQARACWHKHGSLQPPPPGLKVSSCLSFPSSWHHWCVLPHLADLFIFCRDRFSFCCPG
;
A
#
# COMPACT_ATOMS: atom_id res chain seq x y z
N MET A 1 16.45 3.25 -11.59
CA MET A 1 15.00 3.51 -11.40
C MET A 1 14.15 2.25 -11.43
N THR A 2 14.17 1.61 -10.27
CA THR A 2 13.21 0.59 -9.87
C THR A 2 11.94 1.25 -9.34
N THR A 3 10.78 0.62 -9.57
CA THR A 3 9.52 1.08 -9.00
C THR A 3 9.03 0.08 -7.96
N LEU A 4 8.84 0.57 -6.74
CA LEU A 4 8.27 -0.15 -5.61
C LEU A 4 6.76 0.12 -5.56
N VAL A 5 5.96 -0.94 -5.49
CA VAL A 5 4.50 -0.83 -5.41
C VAL A 5 4.06 -1.26 -4.02
N LEU A 6 3.27 -0.41 -3.36
CA LEU A 6 2.73 -0.62 -2.02
C LEU A 6 1.20 -0.47 -2.02
N ASP A 7 0.49 -1.57 -1.84
CA ASP A 7 -0.94 -1.57 -1.52
C ASP A 7 -1.13 -1.39 -0.01
N ASN A 8 -1.40 -0.16 0.42
CA ASN A 8 -1.46 0.22 1.84
C ASN A 8 -2.86 -0.04 2.44
N GLY A 9 -3.18 -1.31 2.64
CA GLY A 9 -4.45 -1.73 3.23
C GLY A 9 -4.50 -1.57 4.75
N ALA A 10 -5.72 -1.45 5.29
CA ALA A 10 -5.95 -1.33 6.74
C ALA A 10 -5.59 -2.58 7.54
N TYR A 11 -5.66 -3.76 6.93
CA TYR A 11 -5.35 -5.05 7.56
C TYR A 11 -4.01 -5.60 7.07
N ASN A 12 -3.79 -5.61 5.75
CA ASN A 12 -2.56 -6.08 5.13
C ASN A 12 -1.94 -4.98 4.27
N ALA A 13 -0.62 -4.84 4.35
CA ALA A 13 0.20 -4.12 3.40
C ALA A 13 0.77 -5.12 2.39
N LYS A 14 0.53 -4.90 1.10
CA LYS A 14 1.16 -5.72 0.04
C LYS A 14 2.23 -4.89 -0.63
N ILE A 15 3.44 -5.41 -0.70
CA ILE A 15 4.59 -4.67 -1.22
C ILE A 15 5.37 -5.56 -2.20
N GLY A 16 5.95 -4.95 -3.23
CA GLY A 16 6.85 -5.63 -4.14
C GLY A 16 7.40 -4.69 -5.21
N TYR A 17 8.56 -5.02 -5.76
CA TYR A 17 9.06 -4.35 -6.95
C TYR A 17 8.29 -4.78 -8.19
N SER A 18 8.19 -3.90 -9.17
CA SER A 18 7.46 -4.15 -10.43
C SER A 18 7.81 -5.45 -11.18
N HIS A 19 9.00 -6.03 -10.94
CA HIS A 19 9.48 -7.26 -11.58
C HIS A 19 9.56 -8.47 -10.62
N GLU A 20 9.18 -8.31 -9.36
CA GLU A 20 9.36 -9.32 -8.32
C GLU A 20 8.03 -9.83 -7.75
N ASN A 21 8.10 -10.86 -6.91
CA ASN A 21 6.95 -11.39 -6.20
C ASN A 21 6.47 -10.42 -5.13
N VAL A 22 5.15 -10.33 -4.96
CA VAL A 22 4.51 -9.49 -3.95
C VAL A 22 4.51 -10.21 -2.61
N SER A 23 5.04 -9.55 -1.58
CA SER A 23 4.88 -9.99 -0.19
C SER A 23 3.62 -9.39 0.42
N VAL A 24 2.86 -10.21 1.15
CA VAL A 24 1.65 -9.79 1.87
C VAL A 24 1.94 -9.82 3.35
N ILE A 25 1.89 -8.65 3.99
CA ILE A 25 2.37 -8.46 5.35
C ILE A 25 1.24 -7.85 6.19
N PRO A 26 1.03 -8.27 7.45
CA PRO A 26 0.07 -7.63 8.33
C PRO A 26 0.44 -6.15 8.55
N ASN A 27 -0.49 -5.23 8.28
CA ASN A 27 -0.31 -3.80 8.53
C ASN A 27 -0.68 -3.47 9.97
N CYS A 28 0.08 -4.03 10.91
CA CYS A 28 -0.15 -3.84 12.32
C CYS A 28 1.11 -4.05 13.15
N GLN A 29 1.04 -3.55 14.37
CA GLN A 29 2.03 -3.79 15.40
C GLN A 29 1.46 -4.69 16.48
N PHE A 30 2.24 -5.67 16.91
CA PHE A 30 1.91 -6.53 18.04
C PHE A 30 2.69 -6.09 19.28
N ARG A 31 1.99 -5.99 20.41
CA ARG A 31 2.59 -5.72 21.71
C ARG A 31 2.17 -6.78 22.72
N SER A 32 3.11 -7.17 23.57
CA SER A 32 2.86 -8.10 24.68
C SER A 32 2.46 -7.33 25.94
N LYS A 33 1.46 -7.81 26.67
CA LYS A 33 1.12 -7.29 28.01
C LYS A 33 2.12 -7.74 29.08
N THR A 34 2.73 -8.91 28.90
CA THR A 34 3.50 -9.61 29.94
C THR A 34 5.01 -9.41 29.78
N ALA A 35 5.50 -9.38 28.54
CA ALA A 35 6.90 -9.08 28.26
C ALA A 35 7.09 -7.56 28.16
N ARG A 36 7.87 -6.96 29.08
CA ARG A 36 8.20 -5.52 29.07
C ARG A 36 8.60 -5.06 27.66
N LEU A 37 7.75 -4.26 27.04
CA LEU A 37 8.03 -3.34 25.92
C LEU A 37 8.51 -3.95 24.60
N LYS A 38 8.64 -5.28 24.46
CA LYS A 38 9.03 -5.85 23.16
C LYS A 38 7.87 -5.71 22.18
N THR A 39 8.16 -4.96 21.12
CA THR A 39 7.22 -4.60 20.09
C THR A 39 7.62 -5.37 18.84
N PHE A 40 6.65 -6.06 18.24
CA PHE A 40 6.87 -6.87 17.05
C PHE A 40 6.08 -6.24 15.91
N THR A 41 6.73 -6.04 14.77
CA THR A 41 6.12 -5.41 13.61
C THR A 41 5.83 -6.47 12.57
N ALA A 42 4.64 -6.42 11.97
CA ALA A 42 4.36 -7.14 10.74
C ALA A 42 4.58 -8.67 10.85
N ASN A 43 5.59 -9.21 10.17
CA ASN A 43 5.84 -10.65 10.02
C ASN A 43 6.65 -11.26 11.19
N GLN A 44 7.08 -10.44 12.15
CA GLN A 44 7.84 -10.88 13.33
C GLN A 44 6.97 -11.64 14.35
N ILE A 45 5.68 -11.86 14.06
CA ILE A 45 4.76 -12.62 14.92
C ILE A 45 5.18 -14.10 15.06
N ASP A 46 5.84 -14.67 14.05
CA ASP A 46 6.29 -16.07 14.07
C ASP A 46 7.41 -16.32 15.10
N GLU A 47 8.13 -15.27 15.51
CA GLU A 47 9.19 -15.36 16.54
C GLU A 47 8.63 -15.45 17.97
N ILE A 48 7.30 -15.34 18.13
CA ILE A 48 6.66 -15.22 19.42
C ILE A 48 6.36 -16.60 19.99
N LYS A 49 6.99 -16.90 21.14
CA LYS A 49 6.82 -18.18 21.85
C LYS A 49 5.49 -18.31 22.59
N ASP A 50 4.92 -17.20 23.08
CA ASP A 50 3.64 -17.20 23.81
C ASP A 50 2.70 -16.11 23.26
N PRO A 51 1.71 -16.48 22.41
CA PRO A 51 0.77 -15.54 21.83
C PRO A 51 -0.33 -15.08 22.81
N SER A 52 -0.49 -15.75 23.96
CA SER A 52 -1.67 -15.63 24.83
C SER A 52 -1.86 -14.24 25.45
N GLY A 53 -0.77 -13.46 25.53
CA GLY A 53 -0.75 -12.10 26.10
C GLY A 53 -0.62 -10.97 25.08
N LEU A 54 -0.74 -11.25 23.78
CA LEU A 54 -0.57 -10.24 22.75
C LEU A 54 -1.86 -9.52 22.38
N PHE A 55 -1.69 -8.26 22.04
CA PHE A 55 -2.70 -7.45 21.38
C PHE A 55 -2.08 -6.74 20.19
N TYR A 56 -2.89 -6.51 19.17
CA TYR A 56 -2.49 -5.77 17.98
C TYR A 56 -2.92 -4.31 18.10
N ILE A 57 -2.14 -3.44 17.47
CA ILE A 57 -2.41 -2.02 17.30
C ILE A 57 -2.47 -1.78 15.79
N LEU A 58 -3.61 -1.27 15.33
CA LEU A 58 -3.83 -0.95 13.94
C LEU A 58 -3.51 0.53 13.67
N PRO A 59 -2.83 0.86 12.57
CA PRO A 59 -2.66 2.24 12.14
C PRO A 59 -3.98 2.85 11.64
N PHE A 60 -4.84 2.01 11.04
CA PHE A 60 -6.13 2.40 10.52
C PHE A 60 -7.27 2.22 11.52
N GLN A 61 -8.13 3.23 11.64
CA GLN A 61 -9.37 3.18 12.40
C GLN A 61 -10.53 3.61 11.51
N LYS A 62 -11.58 2.78 11.45
CA LYS A 62 -12.76 3.01 10.59
C LYS A 62 -12.41 3.30 9.11
N GLY A 63 -11.31 2.73 8.62
CA GLY A 63 -10.83 2.92 7.24
C GLY A 63 -9.92 4.12 7.02
N TYR A 64 -9.68 4.96 8.04
CA TYR A 64 -8.79 6.11 7.96
C TYR A 64 -7.47 5.85 8.67
N LEU A 65 -6.37 6.35 8.10
CA LEU A 65 -5.06 6.29 8.74
C LEU A 65 -5.00 7.36 9.83
N VAL A 66 -5.00 6.92 11.09
CA VAL A 66 -5.05 7.82 12.26
C VAL A 66 -3.77 7.74 13.09
N ASN A 67 -3.20 6.54 13.24
CA ASN A 67 -2.02 6.33 14.07
C ASN A 67 -0.76 6.21 13.20
N TRP A 68 -0.16 7.37 12.93
CA TRP A 68 1.05 7.51 12.12
C TRP A 68 2.29 6.88 12.75
N ASP A 69 2.39 6.83 14.08
CA ASP A 69 3.54 6.22 14.75
C ASP A 69 3.63 4.73 14.47
N VAL A 70 2.48 4.04 14.49
CA VAL A 70 2.41 2.62 14.13
C VAL A 70 2.66 2.41 12.65
N GLN A 71 2.09 3.27 11.79
CA GLN A 71 2.27 3.15 10.34
C GLN A 71 3.73 3.34 9.93
N ARG A 72 4.41 4.35 10.48
CA ARG A 72 5.84 4.59 10.23
C ARG A 72 6.68 3.39 10.64
N GLN A 73 6.42 2.82 11.81
CA GLN A 73 7.14 1.62 12.26
C GLN A 73 6.92 0.41 11.34
N VAL A 74 5.71 0.25 10.78
CA VAL A 74 5.45 -0.77 9.76
C VAL A 74 6.23 -0.48 8.48
N TRP A 75 6.22 0.77 8.00
CA TRP A 75 6.98 1.16 6.81
C TRP A 75 8.49 1.03 6.97
N ASP A 76 9.04 1.40 8.13
CA ASP A 76 10.46 1.23 8.45
C ASP A 76 10.87 -0.24 8.38
N TYR A 77 10.01 -1.15 8.83
CA TYR A 77 10.24 -2.59 8.70
C TYR A 77 10.17 -3.05 7.24
N LEU A 78 9.15 -2.61 6.48
CA LEU A 78 8.96 -3.01 5.08
C LEU A 78 10.08 -2.50 4.18
N PHE A 79 10.46 -1.23 4.29
CA PHE A 79 11.51 -0.62 3.48
C PHE A 79 12.92 -0.93 4.00
N GLY A 80 13.00 -1.33 5.27
CA GLY A 80 14.24 -1.60 5.97
C GLY A 80 15.01 -2.82 5.44
N LYS A 81 16.15 -3.07 6.09
CA LYS A 81 17.13 -4.06 5.63
C LYS A 81 16.65 -5.51 5.72
N GLU A 82 15.67 -5.77 6.58
CA GLU A 82 15.16 -7.11 6.85
C GLU A 82 14.25 -7.62 5.72
N MET A 83 13.66 -6.72 4.93
CA MET A 83 12.67 -7.05 3.89
C MET A 83 13.17 -6.64 2.50
N TYR A 84 13.05 -5.37 2.12
CA TYR A 84 13.29 -4.92 0.75
C TYR A 84 14.59 -4.15 0.53
N GLN A 85 15.27 -3.68 1.59
CA GLN A 85 16.55 -2.93 1.47
C GLN A 85 16.44 -1.79 0.46
N VAL A 86 15.40 -0.96 0.59
CA VAL A 86 15.07 0.04 -0.42
C VAL A 86 16.16 1.11 -0.50
N ASP A 87 16.72 1.30 -1.69
CA ASP A 87 17.50 2.51 -2.01
C ASP A 87 16.55 3.63 -2.40
N PHE A 88 16.24 4.50 -1.45
CA PHE A 88 15.23 5.53 -1.61
C PHE A 88 15.53 6.53 -2.73
N LEU A 89 16.81 6.82 -3.01
CA LEU A 89 17.20 7.86 -3.96
C LEU A 89 17.09 7.42 -5.42
N ASP A 90 17.18 6.12 -5.71
CA ASP A 90 16.99 5.54 -7.07
C ASP A 90 15.66 4.78 -7.22
N THR A 91 14.79 4.83 -6.20
CA THR A 91 13.50 4.14 -6.21
C THR A 91 12.35 5.14 -6.31
N ASN A 92 11.39 4.82 -7.18
CA ASN A 92 10.09 5.46 -7.22
C ASN A 92 9.08 4.60 -6.45
N ILE A 93 8.10 5.21 -5.79
CA ILE A 93 7.05 4.49 -5.06
C ILE A 93 5.68 4.77 -5.65
N ILE A 94 4.90 3.70 -5.86
CA ILE A 94 3.47 3.77 -6.16
C ILE A 94 2.73 3.28 -4.92
N ILE A 95 1.87 4.10 -4.33
CA ILE A 95 1.11 3.77 -3.12
C ILE A 95 -0.39 3.86 -3.36
N THR A 96 -1.14 2.89 -2.85
CA THR A 96 -2.61 2.92 -2.93
C THR A 96 -3.23 3.69 -1.77
N GLU A 97 -4.30 4.45 -2.04
CA GLU A 97 -5.10 5.13 -1.02
C GLU A 97 -6.62 5.08 -1.31
N PRO A 98 -7.48 5.30 -0.30
CA PRO A 98 -8.93 5.44 -0.49
C PRO A 98 -9.30 6.65 -1.37
N TYR A 99 -10.42 6.58 -2.09
CA TYR A 99 -10.90 7.62 -3.02
C TYR A 99 -11.10 9.00 -2.38
N PHE A 100 -11.59 9.03 -1.14
CA PHE A 100 -11.91 10.27 -0.42
C PHE A 100 -11.11 10.35 0.86
N ASN A 101 -9.80 10.20 0.72
CA ASN A 101 -8.91 10.41 1.84
C ASN A 101 -8.90 11.90 2.24
N PHE A 102 -8.73 12.19 3.53
CA PHE A 102 -8.66 13.58 3.97
C PHE A 102 -7.37 14.23 3.49
N THR A 103 -7.44 15.51 3.11
CA THR A 103 -6.29 16.28 2.64
C THR A 103 -5.15 16.27 3.66
N SER A 104 -5.46 16.36 4.96
CA SER A 104 -4.45 16.28 6.03
C SER A 104 -3.72 14.93 6.04
N ILE A 105 -4.43 13.81 5.84
CA ILE A 105 -3.81 12.48 5.76
C ILE A 105 -2.93 12.38 4.51
N GLN A 106 -3.40 12.91 3.38
CA GLN A 106 -2.65 12.95 2.12
C GLN A 106 -1.37 13.78 2.24
N GLU A 107 -1.44 14.95 2.86
CA GLU A 107 -0.29 15.83 3.07
C GLU A 107 0.73 15.17 4.00
N SER A 108 0.31 14.63 5.14
CA SER A 108 1.20 13.88 6.04
C SER A 108 1.84 12.67 5.36
N MET A 109 1.11 11.96 4.50
CA MET A 109 1.67 10.85 3.72
C MET A 109 2.78 11.33 2.78
N ASN A 110 2.56 12.45 2.09
CA ASN A 110 3.54 13.01 1.17
C ASN A 110 4.77 13.54 1.90
N GLU A 111 4.57 14.25 3.02
CA GLU A 111 5.64 14.76 3.87
C GLU A 111 6.56 13.61 4.30
N ILE A 112 6.00 12.51 4.80
CA ILE A 112 6.81 11.34 5.20
C ILE A 112 7.54 10.72 4.00
N LEU A 113 6.86 10.50 2.87
CA LEU A 113 7.48 9.83 1.72
C LEU A 113 8.56 10.67 1.04
N PHE A 114 8.39 11.99 0.94
CA PHE A 114 9.34 12.89 0.29
C PHE A 114 10.40 13.43 1.25
N GLU A 115 10.02 13.85 2.45
CA GLU A 115 10.92 14.55 3.36
C GLU A 115 11.65 13.58 4.30
N GLU A 116 10.98 12.55 4.82
CA GLU A 116 11.63 11.58 5.70
C GLU A 116 12.34 10.49 4.86
N TYR A 117 11.61 9.79 3.98
CA TYR A 117 12.19 8.70 3.19
C TYR A 117 12.93 9.15 1.93
N GLN A 118 12.72 10.37 1.44
CA GLN A 118 13.49 10.92 0.31
C GLN A 118 13.30 10.16 -1.02
N PHE A 119 12.13 9.55 -1.23
CA PHE A 119 11.80 8.93 -2.52
C PHE A 119 11.90 9.94 -3.66
N GLN A 120 12.36 9.47 -4.82
CA GLN A 120 12.55 10.33 -5.99
C GLN A 120 11.21 10.80 -6.58
N ALA A 121 10.27 9.87 -6.72
CA ALA A 121 8.91 10.15 -7.14
C ALA A 121 7.92 9.30 -6.37
N VAL A 122 6.77 9.88 -6.07
CA VAL A 122 5.64 9.26 -5.38
C VAL A 122 4.41 9.40 -6.27
N LEU A 123 3.80 8.27 -6.61
CA LEU A 123 2.52 8.22 -7.30
C LEU A 123 1.47 7.65 -6.36
N ARG A 124 0.44 8.44 -6.05
CA ARG A 124 -0.71 7.97 -5.27
C ARG A 124 -1.85 7.60 -6.21
N VAL A 125 -2.40 6.41 -6.01
CA VAL A 125 -3.49 5.89 -6.85
C VAL A 125 -4.58 5.28 -5.99
N ASN A 126 -5.81 5.26 -6.49
CA ASN A 126 -6.85 4.47 -5.85
C ASN A 126 -6.76 3.00 -6.29
N GLY A 127 -7.02 2.07 -5.37
CA GLY A 127 -7.06 0.63 -5.69
C GLY A 127 -8.01 0.34 -6.86
N SER A 128 -9.15 1.03 -6.87
CA SER A 128 -10.00 1.32 -8.03
C SER A 128 -9.33 1.46 -9.38
N GLY A 129 -8.76 2.65 -9.57
CA GLY A 129 -8.14 3.08 -10.82
C GLY A 129 -6.99 2.16 -11.22
N SER A 130 -6.20 1.69 -10.26
CA SER A 130 -5.09 0.77 -10.53
C SER A 130 -5.55 -0.55 -11.17
N VAL A 131 -6.65 -1.14 -10.68
CA VAL A 131 -7.22 -2.38 -11.24
C VAL A 131 -7.82 -2.12 -12.63
N ALA A 132 -8.50 -1.00 -12.81
CA ALA A 132 -9.06 -0.64 -14.12
C ALA A 132 -7.96 -0.46 -15.17
N GLN A 133 -6.88 0.24 -14.82
CA GLN A 133 -5.74 0.47 -15.70
C GLN A 133 -4.96 -0.82 -15.99
N ALA A 134 -4.77 -1.67 -14.98
CA ALA A 134 -4.20 -2.99 -15.18
C ALA A 134 -5.05 -3.78 -16.19
N ARG A 135 -6.37 -3.89 -15.99
CA ARG A 135 -7.29 -4.58 -16.92
C ARG A 135 -7.21 -4.02 -18.34
N ALA A 136 -7.16 -2.70 -18.50
CA ALA A 136 -6.99 -2.08 -19.81
C ALA A 136 -5.67 -2.47 -20.47
N CYS A 137 -4.55 -2.49 -19.72
CA CYS A 137 -3.26 -2.96 -20.22
C CYS A 137 -3.29 -4.45 -20.59
N TRP A 138 -3.95 -5.29 -19.79
CA TRP A 138 -4.17 -6.70 -20.12
C TRP A 138 -4.96 -6.88 -21.42
N HIS A 139 -6.02 -6.10 -21.64
CA HIS A 139 -6.76 -6.19 -22.92
C HIS A 139 -5.94 -5.72 -24.12
N LYS A 140 -5.07 -4.72 -23.93
CA LYS A 140 -4.23 -4.15 -25.00
C LYS A 140 -2.99 -5.01 -25.33
N HIS A 141 -2.37 -5.64 -24.33
CA HIS A 141 -1.11 -6.38 -24.47
C HIS A 141 -1.23 -7.90 -24.24
N GLY A 142 -2.29 -8.35 -23.57
CA GLY A 142 -2.54 -9.75 -23.21
C GLY A 142 -3.20 -10.60 -24.30
N SER A 143 -3.35 -10.09 -25.53
CA SER A 143 -3.76 -10.89 -26.69
C SER A 143 -2.80 -12.06 -27.00
N LEU A 144 -1.64 -12.14 -26.33
CA LEU A 144 -0.59 -13.13 -26.56
C LEU A 144 -0.24 -14.01 -25.34
N GLN A 145 -0.92 -13.88 -24.19
CA GLN A 145 -0.63 -14.70 -23.00
C GLN A 145 -1.89 -15.36 -22.43
N PRO A 146 -1.80 -16.62 -21.94
CA PRO A 146 -2.91 -17.26 -21.25
C PRO A 146 -3.21 -16.52 -19.93
N PRO A 147 -4.49 -16.41 -19.53
CA PRO A 147 -4.87 -15.73 -18.31
C PRO A 147 -4.21 -16.40 -17.10
N PRO A 148 -3.74 -15.63 -16.09
CA PRO A 148 -3.21 -16.21 -14.87
C PRO A 148 -4.29 -17.06 -14.19
N PRO A 149 -3.93 -18.24 -13.64
CA PRO A 149 -4.89 -19.17 -13.05
C PRO A 149 -5.62 -18.49 -11.89
N GLY A 150 -6.90 -18.17 -12.09
CA GLY A 150 -7.75 -17.52 -11.08
C GLY A 150 -8.61 -16.36 -11.60
N LEU A 151 -8.27 -15.78 -12.76
CA LEU A 151 -9.07 -14.72 -13.39
C LEU A 151 -10.20 -15.32 -14.23
N LYS A 152 -11.34 -15.60 -13.60
CA LYS A 152 -12.59 -15.82 -14.33
C LYS A 152 -13.01 -14.50 -14.98
N VAL A 153 -13.18 -14.52 -16.30
CA VAL A 153 -13.82 -13.42 -17.05
C VAL A 153 -15.29 -13.39 -16.63
N SER A 154 -15.63 -12.51 -15.69
CA SER A 154 -17.03 -12.16 -15.42
C SER A 154 -17.26 -10.69 -15.75
N SER A 155 -18.23 -10.43 -16.61
CA SER A 155 -18.72 -9.11 -17.01
C SER A 155 -19.49 -8.37 -15.91
N CYS A 156 -19.15 -8.57 -14.64
CA CYS A 156 -19.96 -8.12 -13.52
C CYS A 156 -19.07 -7.56 -12.40
N LEU A 157 -19.30 -6.28 -12.06
CA LEU A 157 -19.09 -5.64 -10.77
C LEU A 157 -18.17 -6.40 -9.80
N SER A 158 -16.87 -6.14 -9.88
CA SER A 158 -15.93 -6.66 -8.88
C SER A 158 -16.15 -5.93 -7.55
N PHE A 159 -16.91 -6.57 -6.67
CA PHE A 159 -17.03 -6.23 -5.24
C PHE A 159 -15.69 -6.48 -4.54
N PRO A 160 -15.06 -5.46 -3.93
CA PRO A 160 -13.96 -5.68 -3.01
C PRO A 160 -14.51 -6.31 -1.74
N SER A 161 -14.02 -7.49 -1.36
CA SER A 161 -14.38 -8.23 -0.13
C SER A 161 -13.82 -7.58 1.15
N SER A 162 -13.74 -6.25 1.17
CA SER A 162 -13.25 -5.46 2.30
C SER A 162 -14.42 -5.10 3.20
N TRP A 163 -14.61 -5.87 4.26
CA TRP A 163 -15.47 -5.50 5.38
C TRP A 163 -14.88 -4.26 6.04
N HIS A 164 -15.30 -3.07 5.60
CA HIS A 164 -15.59 -1.90 6.44
C HIS A 164 -16.03 -0.65 5.68
N HIS A 165 -16.06 -0.60 4.34
CA HIS A 165 -16.66 0.52 3.60
C HIS A 165 -17.33 0.02 2.31
N TRP A 166 -18.65 0.19 2.22
CA TRP A 166 -19.38 0.07 0.95
C TRP A 166 -19.44 1.45 0.33
N CYS A 167 -18.72 1.67 -0.77
CA CYS A 167 -18.89 2.85 -1.61
C CYS A 167 -19.19 2.38 -3.03
N VAL A 168 -20.40 2.66 -3.50
CA VAL A 168 -20.74 2.62 -4.92
C VAL A 168 -20.34 3.98 -5.48
N LEU A 169 -19.39 4.03 -6.42
CA LEU A 169 -18.89 5.29 -6.97
C LEU A 169 -18.91 5.31 -8.51
N PRO A 170 -19.28 6.46 -9.12
CA PRO A 170 -19.20 6.68 -10.55
C PRO A 170 -17.76 6.97 -10.99
N HIS A 171 -17.48 6.60 -12.23
CA HIS A 171 -16.24 6.76 -12.97
C HIS A 171 -15.68 8.19 -12.97
N LEU A 172 -14.56 8.43 -12.26
CA LEU A 172 -13.52 9.43 -12.54
C LEU A 172 -12.26 8.98 -11.77
N ALA A 173 -11.14 8.81 -12.46
CA ALA A 173 -9.87 8.40 -11.87
C ALA A 173 -8.93 9.59 -11.86
N ASP A 174 -8.70 10.17 -10.68
CA ASP A 174 -7.65 11.17 -10.48
C ASP A 174 -6.33 10.42 -10.24
N LEU A 175 -5.35 10.63 -11.14
CA LEU A 175 -4.00 10.06 -11.06
C LEU A 175 -3.02 11.19 -10.70
N PHE A 176 -2.39 11.14 -9.53
CA PHE A 176 -1.45 12.18 -9.09
C PHE A 176 -0.01 11.65 -9.02
N ILE A 177 0.85 12.12 -9.94
CA ILE A 177 2.29 11.83 -9.97
C ILE A 177 3.03 13.04 -9.36
N PHE A 178 3.78 12.82 -8.29
CA PHE A 178 4.65 13.82 -7.68
C PHE A 178 6.12 13.41 -7.90
N CYS A 179 6.95 14.30 -8.47
CA CYS A 179 8.38 14.10 -8.63
C CYS A 179 9.14 15.18 -7.88
N ARG A 180 10.24 14.79 -7.22
CA ARG A 180 11.06 15.67 -6.37
C ARG A 180 11.61 16.90 -7.11
N ASP A 181 11.87 16.79 -8.41
CA ASP A 181 12.42 17.87 -9.23
C ASP A 181 11.39 18.61 -10.12
N ARG A 182 10.13 18.18 -10.15
CA ARG A 182 9.04 18.84 -10.91
C ARG A 182 7.65 18.30 -10.55
N PHE A 183 6.72 19.20 -10.18
CA PHE A 183 5.29 18.86 -10.16
C PHE A 183 4.79 18.68 -11.60
N SER A 184 4.21 17.52 -11.92
CA SER A 184 3.55 17.29 -13.22
C SER A 184 2.16 16.73 -12.98
N PHE A 185 1.13 17.57 -13.17
CA PHE A 185 -0.25 17.11 -13.27
C PHE A 185 -0.44 16.38 -14.59
N CYS A 186 -0.68 15.07 -14.56
CA CYS A 186 -1.21 14.34 -15.70
C CYS A 186 -2.69 14.07 -15.46
N CYS A 187 -3.53 15.08 -15.69
CA CYS A 187 -4.95 14.84 -15.92
C CYS A 187 -5.10 14.18 -17.31
N PRO A 188 -5.84 13.07 -17.46
CA PRO A 188 -6.32 12.69 -18.78
C PRO A 188 -7.36 13.74 -19.22
N GLY A 189 -7.07 14.43 -20.33
CA GLY A 189 -8.05 15.25 -21.04
C GLY A 189 -9.06 14.42 -21.82
#